data_AF-A0A955HAK7-F1
#
_entry.id   AF-A0A955HAK7-F1
#
_cell.length_a   1.000
_cell.length_b   1.000
_cell.length_c   1.000
_cell.angle_alpha   90.00
_cell.angle_beta   90.00
_cell.angle_gamma   90.00
#
_symmetry.space_group_name_H-M   'P 1'
#
loop_
_entity.id
_entity.type
_entity.pdbx_description
1 polymer ?
#
loop_
_entity_poly.entity_id
_entity_poly.type
_entity_poly.pdbx_seq_one_letter_code
_entity_poly.pdbx_strand_id
1 'polypeptide(L)'
;MTFSHKNKFQIITILVSVFLLSFAVVSASSVVRTGETVSIAEDQVVSGDLYAAGGTVQISGVVEQDAVIMGGKITSNGEITQNAFLVAGGVDVHGPVGDDLRIVSGEVIVADKVEGDLFVMAGSVSILSSASIAGDLIIYAGDAVIEGPVGGDILGTVGELRIDTNVAGSVDVTVNTLTLGDRANVEGSLTYISSQVLERALNATIVGDLVRNDPVIPQGDSQRFSWLVPSLVLLFSVLAWYLVSRKSLSFVIGRALVNSPRPFLTGLITFIFVPVVIGLLFVSMIGSFVGVVLLLAYLLFIALSLIGMVAILGQLLMLAFNRKSKGVSLLALVVGIFGFILLSMLPTIGELIVFALMILTLGAIVDSITRTNPE
;
A
#
# COMPACT_ATOMS: atom_id res chain seq x y z
N MET A 1 52.27 48.05 23.21
CA MET A 1 50.85 48.39 23.46
C MET A 1 50.19 47.20 24.17
N THR A 2 50.15 47.26 25.49
CA THR A 2 49.59 46.24 26.38
C THR A 2 48.07 46.40 26.42
N PHE A 3 47.36 45.65 25.57
CA PHE A 3 45.91 45.53 25.69
C PHE A 3 45.57 44.93 27.06
N SER A 4 44.96 45.75 27.93
CA SER A 4 44.50 45.41 29.27
C SER A 4 43.70 44.09 29.25
N HIS A 5 44.06 43.14 30.11
CA HIS A 5 43.42 41.82 30.22
C HIS A 5 41.89 41.90 30.40
N LYS A 6 41.35 43.00 30.93
CA LYS A 6 39.91 43.25 31.03
C LYS A 6 39.20 43.29 29.67
N ASN A 7 39.84 43.87 28.65
CA ASN A 7 39.22 44.02 27.32
C ASN A 7 39.20 42.71 26.55
N LYS A 8 40.20 41.83 26.77
CA LYS A 8 40.21 40.49 26.16
C LYS A 8 39.12 39.58 26.71
N PHE A 9 38.85 39.67 28.02
CA PHE A 9 37.77 38.91 28.65
C PHE A 9 36.39 39.36 28.14
N GLN A 10 36.16 40.68 28.03
CA GLN A 10 34.90 41.22 27.49
C GLN A 10 34.67 40.83 26.02
N ILE A 11 35.72 40.85 25.19
CA ILE A 11 35.62 40.44 23.78
C ILE A 11 35.33 38.94 23.67
N ILE A 12 35.96 38.10 24.49
CA ILE A 12 35.69 36.65 24.54
C ILE A 12 34.27 36.39 25.05
N THR A 13 33.81 37.12 26.08
CA THR A 13 32.42 36.99 26.57
C THR A 13 31.42 37.38 25.49
N ILE A 14 31.63 38.49 24.77
CA ILE A 14 30.75 38.91 23.66
C ILE A 14 30.78 37.90 22.52
N LEU A 15 31.95 37.39 22.12
CA LEU A 15 32.06 36.35 21.08
C LEU A 15 31.41 35.03 21.49
N VAL A 16 31.52 34.63 22.76
CA VAL A 16 30.86 33.44 23.30
C VAL A 16 29.35 33.67 23.42
N SER A 17 28.89 34.87 23.79
CA SER A 17 27.46 35.22 23.81
C SER A 17 26.87 35.23 22.41
N VAL A 18 27.56 35.81 21.42
CA VAL A 18 27.16 35.82 20.01
C VAL A 18 27.20 34.39 19.45
N PHE A 19 28.21 33.59 19.78
CA PHE A 19 28.29 32.18 19.39
C PHE A 19 27.18 31.32 20.02
N LEU A 20 26.83 31.56 21.29
CA LEU A 20 25.72 30.90 21.98
C LEU A 20 24.34 31.37 21.47
N LEU A 21 24.21 32.62 21.04
CA LEU A 21 23.02 33.15 20.35
C LEU A 21 22.90 32.64 18.91
N SER A 22 24.01 32.18 18.29
CA SER A 22 24.01 31.55 16.96
C SER A 22 23.46 30.12 16.99
N PHE A 23 23.37 29.49 18.17
CA PHE A 23 22.61 28.25 18.39
C PHE A 23 21.14 28.56 18.69
N ALA A 24 20.52 29.43 17.88
CA ALA A 24 19.08 29.37 17.71
C ALA A 24 18.80 28.00 17.07
N VAL A 25 18.54 27.02 17.93
CA VAL A 25 18.09 25.70 17.53
C VAL A 25 16.81 25.94 16.73
N VAL A 26 16.91 25.88 15.40
CA VAL A 26 15.74 25.63 14.56
C VAL A 26 15.35 24.18 14.87
N SER A 27 14.65 24.01 15.99
CA SER A 27 13.94 22.79 16.28
C SER A 27 12.72 22.81 15.40
N ALA A 28 12.83 22.31 14.17
CA ALA A 28 11.68 21.77 13.47
C ALA A 28 11.15 20.62 14.33
N SER A 29 10.25 20.92 15.27
CA SER A 29 9.58 19.89 16.04
C SER A 29 8.50 19.29 15.17
N SER A 30 8.60 18.01 14.88
CA SER A 30 7.51 17.25 14.28
C SER A 30 6.25 17.42 15.13
N VAL A 31 5.13 17.78 14.51
CA VAL A 31 3.85 17.96 15.17
C VAL A 31 3.00 16.73 14.91
N VAL A 32 2.68 16.01 15.98
CA VAL A 32 1.79 14.85 15.92
C VAL A 32 0.41 15.25 16.44
N ARG A 33 -0.64 15.11 15.61
CA ARG A 33 -2.04 15.33 16.02
C ARG A 33 -2.87 14.08 15.80
N THR A 34 -3.59 13.66 16.83
CA THR A 34 -4.48 12.50 16.76
C THR A 34 -5.83 12.87 17.36
N GLY A 35 -6.92 12.41 16.75
CA GLY A 35 -8.24 12.91 17.06
C GLY A 35 -9.35 12.17 16.31
N GLU A 36 -10.60 12.25 16.76
CA GLU A 36 -11.74 11.88 15.91
C GLU A 36 -11.86 12.88 14.76
N THR A 37 -11.71 14.17 15.10
CA THR A 37 -11.50 15.26 14.15
C THR A 37 -10.15 15.91 14.45
N VAL A 38 -9.25 15.92 13.48
CA VAL A 38 -8.01 16.69 13.52
C VAL A 38 -8.18 17.90 12.62
N SER A 39 -7.97 19.11 13.14
CA SER A 39 -8.00 20.32 12.34
C SER A 39 -6.73 21.15 12.51
N ILE A 40 -6.22 21.69 11.41
CA ILE A 40 -5.26 22.81 11.38
C ILE A 40 -6.04 24.00 10.86
N ALA A 41 -6.39 24.96 11.73
CA ALA A 41 -7.17 26.13 11.32
C ALA A 41 -6.36 27.07 10.41
N GLU A 42 -7.04 27.92 9.65
CA GLU A 42 -6.44 28.83 8.66
C GLU A 42 -5.37 29.76 9.24
N ASP A 43 -5.50 30.16 10.51
CA ASP A 43 -4.55 31.00 11.24
C ASP A 43 -3.37 30.22 11.85
N GLN A 44 -3.33 28.90 11.70
CA GLN A 44 -2.29 28.04 12.25
C GLN A 44 -1.20 27.74 11.22
N VAL A 45 0.05 27.82 11.67
CA VAL A 45 1.23 27.39 10.91
C VAL A 45 1.91 26.25 11.67
N VAL A 46 2.15 25.15 10.97
CA VAL A 46 2.91 24.00 11.45
C VAL A 46 4.32 24.11 10.87
N SER A 47 5.28 24.58 11.67
CA SER A 47 6.64 24.84 11.19
C SER A 47 7.52 23.60 10.97
N GLY A 48 7.05 22.42 11.38
CA GLY A 48 7.75 21.15 11.20
C GLY A 48 6.88 20.17 10.41
N ASP A 49 7.31 18.92 10.36
CA ASP A 49 6.52 17.85 9.75
C ASP A 49 5.21 17.65 10.50
N LEU A 50 4.11 17.48 9.77
CA LEU A 50 2.80 17.16 10.32
C LEU A 50 2.55 15.65 10.21
N TYR A 51 2.34 15.00 11.35
CA TYR A 51 1.82 13.64 11.41
C TYR A 51 0.40 13.69 11.97
N ALA A 52 -0.61 13.42 11.14
CA ALA A 52 -2.00 13.50 11.56
C ALA A 52 -2.72 12.16 11.38
N ALA A 53 -3.48 11.75 12.40
CA ALA A 53 -4.33 10.56 12.31
C ALA A 53 -5.72 10.81 12.92
N GLY A 54 -6.78 10.60 12.15
CA GLY A 54 -8.14 10.77 12.69
C GLY A 54 -9.28 10.29 11.81
N GLY A 55 -10.51 10.31 12.32
CA GLY A 55 -11.68 9.96 11.54
C GLY A 55 -11.90 10.95 10.39
N THR A 56 -11.82 12.24 10.70
CA THR A 56 -11.76 13.35 9.73
C THR A 56 -10.52 14.20 9.99
N VAL A 57 -9.75 14.51 8.95
CA VAL A 57 -8.61 15.43 9.03
C VAL A 57 -8.83 16.61 8.10
N GLN A 58 -8.86 17.82 8.64
CA GLN A 58 -9.03 19.06 7.90
C GLN A 58 -7.78 19.95 8.07
N ILE A 59 -7.07 20.22 6.98
CA ILE A 59 -5.99 21.20 6.96
C ILE A 59 -6.51 22.44 6.26
N SER A 60 -6.58 23.57 6.96
CA SER A 60 -6.89 24.88 6.37
C SER A 60 -5.74 25.88 6.55
N GLY A 61 -4.89 25.67 7.57
CA GLY A 61 -3.66 26.43 7.76
C GLY A 61 -2.47 25.88 6.98
N VAL A 62 -1.27 26.40 7.25
CA VAL A 62 -0.04 26.10 6.50
C VAL A 62 0.78 25.02 7.20
N VAL A 63 1.32 24.08 6.44
CA VAL A 63 2.35 23.12 6.88
C VAL A 63 3.64 23.44 6.13
N GLU A 64 4.66 23.96 6.83
CA GLU A 64 5.89 24.45 6.19
C GLU A 64 6.82 23.32 5.70
N GLN A 65 6.58 22.08 6.16
CA GLN A 65 7.37 20.90 5.78
C GLN A 65 6.46 19.76 5.30
N ASP A 66 6.85 18.52 5.55
CA ASP A 66 6.13 17.34 5.04
C ASP A 66 4.86 17.07 5.85
N ALA A 67 3.85 16.49 5.19
CA ALA A 67 2.62 16.05 5.84
C ALA A 67 2.38 14.55 5.60
N VAL A 68 2.26 13.77 6.67
CA VAL A 68 1.85 12.36 6.63
C VAL A 68 0.53 12.21 7.37
N ILE A 69 -0.52 11.88 6.63
CA ILE A 69 -1.89 11.95 7.13
C ILE A 69 -2.64 10.67 6.84
N MET A 70 -3.26 10.12 7.88
CA MET A 70 -4.12 8.95 7.76
C MET A 70 -5.50 9.25 8.33
N GLY A 71 -6.57 8.88 7.63
CA GLY A 71 -7.90 9.05 8.20
C GLY A 71 -9.05 8.39 7.47
N GLY A 72 -10.27 8.61 7.95
CA GLY A 72 -11.48 8.18 7.23
C GLY A 72 -11.76 9.09 6.03
N LYS A 73 -11.69 10.40 6.26
CA LYS A 73 -11.74 11.46 5.23
C LYS A 73 -10.66 12.51 5.50
N ILE A 74 -9.96 12.94 4.44
CA ILE A 74 -8.98 14.03 4.50
C ILE A 74 -9.45 15.14 3.58
N THR A 75 -9.42 16.39 4.07
CA THR A 75 -9.62 17.59 3.26
C THR A 75 -8.46 18.54 3.53
N SER A 76 -7.72 18.94 2.49
CA SER A 76 -6.59 19.86 2.56
C SER A 76 -6.90 21.13 1.77
N ASN A 77 -7.37 22.16 2.46
CA ASN A 77 -7.61 23.51 1.91
C ASN A 77 -6.38 24.42 2.02
N GLY A 78 -5.51 24.17 3.00
CA GLY A 78 -4.30 24.96 3.24
C GLY A 78 -3.10 24.47 2.45
N GLU A 79 -2.04 25.29 2.44
CA GLU A 79 -0.78 24.98 1.76
C GLU A 79 0.06 23.96 2.55
N ILE A 80 0.58 22.95 1.84
CA ILE A 80 1.64 22.07 2.31
C ILE A 80 2.88 22.41 1.48
N THR A 81 3.86 23.08 2.07
CA THR A 81 4.98 23.68 1.32
C THR A 81 5.97 22.66 0.76
N GLN A 82 5.95 21.41 1.25
CA GLN A 82 6.79 20.32 0.75
C GLN A 82 5.94 19.09 0.36
N ASN A 83 6.29 17.89 0.82
CA ASN A 83 5.66 16.65 0.39
C ASN A 83 4.40 16.32 1.19
N ALA A 84 3.44 15.66 0.56
CA ALA A 84 2.26 15.14 1.23
C ALA A 84 2.06 13.64 0.95
N PHE A 85 1.87 12.85 2.01
CA PHE A 85 1.44 11.44 1.92
C PHE A 85 0.11 11.24 2.64
N LEU A 86 -0.94 10.98 1.86
CA LEU A 86 -2.33 10.96 2.33
C LEU A 86 -2.94 9.57 2.13
N VAL A 87 -3.48 9.00 3.20
CA VAL A 87 -4.17 7.69 3.14
C VAL A 87 -5.54 7.80 3.80
N ALA A 88 -6.62 7.68 3.02
CA ALA A 88 -7.97 7.73 3.58
C ALA A 88 -9.04 7.03 2.74
N GLY A 89 -10.27 6.92 3.26
CA GLY A 89 -11.41 6.49 2.45
C GLY A 89 -11.76 7.47 1.33
N GLY A 90 -11.64 8.78 1.60
CA GLY A 90 -11.73 9.85 0.60
C GLY A 90 -10.73 10.98 0.89
N VAL A 91 -10.17 11.58 -0.17
CA VAL A 91 -9.17 12.65 -0.09
C VAL A 91 -9.53 13.80 -1.03
N ASP A 92 -9.75 14.99 -0.46
CA ASP A 92 -10.00 16.24 -1.18
C ASP A 92 -8.79 17.19 -0.99
N VAL A 93 -8.05 17.51 -2.04
CA VAL A 93 -6.91 18.44 -2.01
C VAL A 93 -7.28 19.72 -2.75
N HIS A 94 -7.59 20.77 -1.99
CA HIS A 94 -8.01 22.09 -2.46
C HIS A 94 -6.95 23.19 -2.26
N GLY A 95 -5.88 22.92 -1.51
CA GLY A 95 -4.74 23.82 -1.34
C GLY A 95 -3.49 23.30 -2.07
N PRO A 96 -2.50 24.17 -2.29
CA PRO A 96 -1.30 23.82 -3.04
C PRO A 96 -0.38 22.88 -2.27
N VAL A 97 0.31 22.00 -3.01
CA VAL A 97 1.42 21.16 -2.51
C VAL A 97 2.71 21.60 -3.21
N GLY A 98 3.71 21.98 -2.42
CA GLY A 98 4.94 22.62 -2.91
C GLY A 98 6.00 21.66 -3.46
N ASP A 99 5.80 20.36 -3.33
CA ASP A 99 6.65 19.31 -3.91
C ASP A 99 5.77 18.11 -4.32
N ASP A 100 6.13 16.87 -3.97
CA ASP A 100 5.38 15.68 -4.37
C ASP A 100 4.11 15.42 -3.53
N LEU A 101 3.06 14.94 -4.20
CA LEU A 101 1.82 14.48 -3.58
C LEU A 101 1.62 12.96 -3.82
N ARG A 102 1.47 12.20 -2.74
CA ARG A 102 1.27 10.74 -2.76
C ARG A 102 -0.05 10.40 -2.07
N ILE A 103 -0.98 9.77 -2.77
CA ILE A 103 -2.33 9.49 -2.26
C ILE A 103 -2.72 8.02 -2.45
N VAL A 104 -3.27 7.41 -1.39
CA VAL A 104 -3.95 6.11 -1.47
C VAL A 104 -5.37 6.26 -0.91
N SER A 105 -6.39 6.13 -1.75
CA SER A 105 -7.78 6.36 -1.32
C SER A 105 -8.85 5.57 -2.06
N GLY A 106 -10.10 5.62 -1.61
CA GLY A 106 -11.24 5.17 -2.42
C GLY A 106 -11.61 6.19 -3.49
N GLU A 107 -11.63 7.47 -3.12
CA GLU A 107 -11.99 8.60 -3.97
C GLU A 107 -11.00 9.75 -3.76
N VAL A 108 -10.53 10.35 -4.86
CA VAL A 108 -9.55 11.45 -4.83
C VAL A 108 -10.01 12.60 -5.71
N ILE A 109 -10.02 13.80 -5.14
CA ILE A 109 -10.18 15.06 -5.87
C ILE A 109 -8.96 15.94 -5.64
N VAL A 110 -8.30 16.37 -6.71
CA VAL A 110 -7.23 17.37 -6.67
C VAL A 110 -7.70 18.61 -7.42
N ALA A 111 -7.73 19.74 -6.74
CA ALA A 111 -8.32 20.98 -7.23
C ALA A 111 -7.33 22.16 -7.31
N ASP A 112 -6.10 21.98 -6.83
CA ASP A 112 -5.06 23.02 -6.84
C ASP A 112 -3.71 22.43 -7.28
N LYS A 113 -2.68 23.26 -7.35
CA LYS A 113 -1.37 22.92 -7.89
C LYS A 113 -0.58 21.94 -7.02
N VAL A 114 0.16 21.07 -7.70
CA VAL A 114 1.21 20.22 -7.17
C VAL A 114 2.48 20.57 -7.93
N GLU A 115 3.47 21.15 -7.24
CA GLU A 115 4.71 21.64 -7.87
C GLU A 115 5.70 20.53 -8.22
N GLY A 116 5.54 19.33 -7.64
CA GLY A 116 6.30 18.12 -7.96
C GLY A 116 5.47 17.07 -8.69
N ASP A 117 5.74 15.81 -8.38
CA ASP A 117 5.06 14.65 -8.96
C ASP A 117 3.78 14.29 -8.19
N LEU A 118 2.77 13.78 -8.90
CA LEU A 118 1.57 13.22 -8.30
C LEU A 118 1.52 11.70 -8.47
N PHE A 119 1.64 10.97 -7.37
CA PHE A 119 1.33 9.55 -7.31
C PHE A 119 -0.04 9.32 -6.67
N VAL A 120 -0.95 8.66 -7.38
CA VAL A 120 -2.30 8.37 -6.88
C VAL A 120 -2.72 6.93 -7.15
N MET A 121 -3.18 6.25 -6.10
CA MET A 121 -3.83 4.94 -6.18
C MET A 121 -5.24 5.05 -5.60
N ALA A 122 -6.27 4.92 -6.44
CA ALA A 122 -7.65 5.05 -5.95
C ALA A 122 -8.70 4.24 -6.74
N GLY A 123 -9.93 4.19 -6.23
CA GLY A 123 -11.07 3.70 -7.02
C GLY A 123 -11.45 4.69 -8.11
N SER A 124 -11.62 5.96 -7.72
CA SER A 124 -11.94 7.08 -8.61
C SER A 124 -11.02 8.26 -8.37
N VAL A 125 -10.53 8.89 -9.44
CA VAL A 125 -9.64 10.06 -9.42
C VAL A 125 -10.20 11.18 -10.30
N SER A 126 -10.24 12.39 -9.76
CA SER A 126 -10.59 13.60 -10.50
C SER A 126 -9.53 14.69 -10.28
N ILE A 127 -8.77 15.02 -11.32
CA ILE A 127 -7.84 16.15 -11.32
C ILE A 127 -8.55 17.30 -12.03
N LEU A 128 -9.09 18.25 -11.26
CA LEU A 128 -9.95 19.31 -11.78
C LEU A 128 -9.17 20.29 -12.66
N SER A 129 -9.90 21.01 -13.52
CA SER A 129 -9.31 22.05 -14.39
C SER A 129 -8.65 23.22 -13.66
N SER A 130 -8.91 23.38 -12.35
CA SER A 130 -8.23 24.36 -11.49
C SER A 130 -6.90 23.85 -10.93
N ALA A 131 -6.64 22.54 -10.97
CA ALA A 131 -5.39 21.95 -10.54
C ALA A 131 -4.33 22.01 -11.65
N SER A 132 -3.06 21.91 -11.27
CA SER A 132 -1.95 21.73 -12.22
C SER A 132 -0.88 20.85 -11.59
N ILE A 133 -0.40 19.84 -12.29
CA ILE A 133 0.71 18.99 -11.85
C ILE A 133 1.94 19.44 -12.63
N ALA A 134 2.96 19.96 -11.96
CA ALA A 134 4.15 20.46 -12.65
C ALA A 134 5.10 19.35 -13.09
N GLY A 135 5.17 18.25 -12.33
CA GLY A 135 5.93 17.04 -12.66
C GLY A 135 5.09 15.95 -13.34
N ASP A 136 5.46 14.70 -13.06
CA ASP A 136 4.83 13.51 -13.62
C ASP A 136 3.55 13.10 -12.86
N LEU A 137 2.59 12.51 -13.56
CA LEU A 137 1.39 11.91 -12.98
C LEU A 137 1.47 10.38 -13.09
N ILE A 138 1.63 9.71 -11.95
CA ILE A 138 1.61 8.26 -11.83
C ILE A 138 0.28 7.82 -11.22
N ILE A 139 -0.56 7.12 -11.98
CA ILE A 139 -1.94 6.82 -11.62
C ILE A 139 -2.30 5.33 -11.71
N TYR A 140 -2.88 4.81 -10.64
CA TYR A 140 -3.50 3.49 -10.58
C TYR A 140 -4.95 3.63 -10.14
N ALA A 141 -5.90 3.53 -11.08
CA ALA A 141 -7.30 3.81 -10.78
C ALA A 141 -8.31 2.87 -11.46
N GLY A 142 -9.52 2.79 -10.90
CA GLY A 142 -10.67 2.25 -11.63
C GLY A 142 -11.09 3.22 -12.72
N ASP A 143 -11.40 4.45 -12.32
CA ASP A 143 -11.81 5.54 -13.20
C ASP A 143 -10.98 6.79 -12.93
N ALA A 144 -10.55 7.50 -13.97
CA ALA A 144 -9.81 8.74 -13.83
C ALA A 144 -10.21 9.80 -14.88
N VAL A 145 -10.42 11.02 -14.41
CA VAL A 145 -10.68 12.20 -15.25
C VAL A 145 -9.62 13.25 -14.96
N ILE A 146 -8.85 13.61 -15.99
CA ILE A 146 -7.73 14.56 -15.90
C ILE A 146 -8.08 15.81 -16.72
N GLU A 147 -8.43 16.89 -16.02
CA GLU A 147 -8.79 18.18 -16.63
C GLU A 147 -7.79 19.30 -16.32
N GLY A 148 -6.97 19.14 -15.28
CA GLY A 148 -5.86 20.04 -14.94
C GLY A 148 -4.60 19.71 -15.76
N PRO A 149 -3.79 20.70 -16.21
CA PRO A 149 -2.59 20.44 -17.00
C PRO A 149 -1.54 19.61 -16.23
N VAL A 150 -0.80 18.79 -16.98
CA VAL A 150 0.33 17.98 -16.50
C VAL A 150 1.61 18.41 -17.22
N GLY A 151 2.62 18.81 -16.47
CA GLY A 151 3.90 19.32 -16.97
C GLY A 151 4.89 18.23 -17.36
N GLY A 152 4.73 17.03 -16.82
CA GLY A 152 5.52 15.84 -17.16
C GLY A 152 4.73 14.77 -17.91
N ASP A 153 5.12 13.53 -17.69
CA ASP A 153 4.53 12.34 -18.30
C ASP A 153 3.31 11.84 -17.50
N ILE A 154 2.38 11.16 -18.16
CA ILE A 154 1.30 10.40 -17.49
C ILE A 154 1.59 8.92 -17.61
N LEU A 155 1.77 8.23 -16.48
CA LEU A 155 2.05 6.80 -16.42
C LEU A 155 1.03 6.07 -15.57
N GLY A 156 0.66 4.85 -15.98
CA GLY A 156 0.04 3.90 -15.05
C GLY A 156 -1.08 3.04 -15.65
N THR A 157 -1.94 2.53 -14.76
CA THR A 157 -2.98 1.57 -15.11
C THR A 157 -4.34 2.07 -14.65
N VAL A 158 -5.25 2.31 -15.59
CA VAL A 158 -6.58 2.86 -15.30
C VAL A 158 -7.65 2.05 -16.02
N GLY A 159 -8.77 1.73 -15.40
CA GLY A 159 -9.89 1.10 -16.11
C GLY A 159 -10.41 2.01 -17.22
N GLU A 160 -10.99 3.14 -16.84
CA GLU A 160 -11.49 4.19 -17.75
C GLU A 160 -10.72 5.49 -17.54
N LEU A 161 -10.01 5.97 -18.56
CA LEU A 161 -9.21 7.19 -18.50
C LEU A 161 -9.73 8.24 -19.49
N ARG A 162 -10.12 9.41 -18.98
CA ARG A 162 -10.42 10.59 -19.78
C ARG A 162 -9.37 11.67 -19.54
N ILE A 163 -8.72 12.12 -20.61
CA ILE A 163 -7.78 13.25 -20.59
C ILE A 163 -8.41 14.40 -21.38
N ASP A 164 -8.60 15.56 -20.76
CA ASP A 164 -9.21 16.74 -21.37
C ASP A 164 -8.41 18.01 -21.01
N THR A 165 -7.10 17.96 -21.24
CA THR A 165 -6.14 19.00 -20.84
C THR A 165 -4.83 18.93 -21.63
N ASN A 166 -3.91 19.89 -21.38
CA ASN A 166 -2.55 19.86 -21.88
C ASN A 166 -1.67 18.89 -21.08
N VAL A 167 -0.95 18.03 -21.78
CA VAL A 167 0.10 17.15 -21.24
C VAL A 167 1.39 17.51 -21.97
N ALA A 168 2.33 18.14 -21.27
CA ALA A 168 3.59 18.57 -21.87
C ALA A 168 4.55 17.40 -22.15
N GLY A 169 4.43 16.30 -21.39
CA GLY A 169 5.15 15.06 -21.64
C GLY A 169 4.40 14.06 -22.53
N SER A 170 4.81 12.81 -22.42
CA SER A 170 4.23 11.63 -23.05
C SER A 170 3.19 10.97 -22.14
N VAL A 171 2.33 10.15 -22.74
CA VAL A 171 1.34 9.36 -22.01
C VAL A 171 1.64 7.89 -22.29
N ASP A 172 1.93 7.10 -21.25
CA ASP A 172 2.16 5.66 -21.31
C ASP A 172 1.26 4.93 -20.30
N VAL A 173 0.13 4.41 -20.80
CA VAL A 173 -0.94 3.89 -19.93
C VAL A 173 -1.48 2.53 -20.36
N THR A 174 -1.81 1.69 -19.38
CA THR A 174 -2.59 0.47 -19.60
C THR A 174 -4.04 0.72 -19.23
N VAL A 175 -4.95 0.60 -20.20
CA VAL A 175 -6.34 1.03 -20.04
C VAL A 175 -7.37 0.13 -20.71
N ASN A 176 -8.57 0.04 -20.15
CA ASN A 176 -9.68 -0.60 -20.87
C ASN A 176 -10.24 0.36 -21.92
N THR A 177 -10.48 1.61 -21.53
CA THR A 177 -10.98 2.68 -22.41
C THR A 177 -10.16 3.94 -22.20
N LEU A 178 -9.75 4.57 -23.31
CA LEU A 178 -9.05 5.86 -23.31
C LEU A 178 -9.84 6.86 -24.15
N THR A 179 -10.15 8.01 -23.55
CA THR A 179 -10.86 9.11 -24.22
C THR A 179 -10.03 10.39 -24.14
N LEU A 180 -9.74 11.00 -25.29
CA LEU A 180 -9.20 12.35 -25.38
C LEU A 180 -10.33 13.33 -25.65
N GLY A 181 -10.56 14.26 -24.71
CA GLY A 181 -11.55 15.33 -24.81
C GLY A 181 -11.12 16.47 -25.74
N ASP A 182 -12.00 17.46 -25.90
CA ASP A 182 -11.79 18.58 -26.83
C ASP A 182 -10.60 19.47 -26.48
N ARG A 183 -10.19 19.52 -25.20
CA ARG A 183 -9.04 20.31 -24.72
C ARG A 183 -7.76 19.49 -24.63
N ALA A 184 -7.78 18.22 -25.04
CA ALA A 184 -6.63 17.35 -24.96
C ALA A 184 -5.52 17.80 -25.93
N ASN A 185 -4.34 18.13 -25.40
CA ASN A 185 -3.14 18.38 -26.19
C ASN A 185 -1.97 17.62 -25.56
N VAL A 186 -1.53 16.54 -26.21
CA VAL A 186 -0.36 15.76 -25.79
C VAL A 186 0.83 16.19 -26.63
N GLU A 187 1.78 16.89 -26.02
CA GLU A 187 2.99 17.39 -26.69
C GLU A 187 4.01 16.26 -26.95
N GLY A 188 4.03 15.23 -26.11
CA GLY A 188 4.83 14.02 -26.32
C GLY A 188 4.14 12.95 -27.16
N SER A 189 4.61 11.71 -27.00
CA SER A 189 4.01 10.53 -27.63
C SER A 189 2.91 9.95 -26.76
N LEU A 190 1.88 9.37 -27.39
CA LEU A 190 0.81 8.63 -26.72
C LEU A 190 0.97 7.14 -27.00
N THR A 191 1.47 6.41 -26.01
CA THR A 191 1.53 4.94 -26.01
C THR A 191 0.46 4.39 -25.07
N TYR A 192 -0.34 3.45 -25.54
CA TYR A 192 -1.34 2.82 -24.66
C TYR A 192 -1.54 1.34 -24.95
N ILE A 193 -1.75 0.56 -23.90
CA ILE A 193 -2.11 -0.86 -23.98
C ILE A 193 -3.62 -0.99 -23.78
N SER A 194 -4.36 -1.39 -24.82
CA SER A 194 -5.82 -1.56 -24.73
C SER A 194 -6.37 -2.48 -25.83
N SER A 195 -7.44 -3.21 -25.49
CA SER A 195 -8.26 -3.93 -26.47
C SER A 195 -9.19 -3.02 -27.27
N GLN A 196 -9.42 -1.79 -26.82
CA GLN A 196 -10.28 -0.80 -27.46
C GLN A 196 -9.45 0.26 -28.21
N VAL A 197 -10.06 0.88 -29.22
CA VAL A 197 -9.45 2.00 -29.94
C VAL A 197 -9.68 3.28 -29.14
N LEU A 198 -8.68 4.16 -29.14
CA LEU A 198 -8.77 5.48 -28.53
C LEU A 198 -9.97 6.27 -29.06
N GLU A 199 -10.80 6.80 -28.16
CA GLU A 199 -11.86 7.74 -28.50
C GLU A 199 -11.30 9.17 -28.49
N ARG A 200 -11.09 9.74 -29.68
CA ARG A 200 -10.45 11.05 -29.83
C ARG A 200 -11.46 12.10 -30.32
N ALA A 201 -11.63 13.18 -29.55
CA ALA A 201 -12.39 14.35 -29.97
C ALA A 201 -11.71 15.08 -31.15
N LEU A 202 -12.48 15.85 -31.94
CA LEU A 202 -11.97 16.49 -33.16
C LEU A 202 -10.83 17.48 -32.90
N ASN A 203 -10.88 18.18 -31.76
CA ASN A 203 -9.91 19.19 -31.36
C ASN A 203 -8.72 18.62 -30.57
N ALA A 204 -8.77 17.33 -30.20
CA ALA A 204 -7.69 16.70 -29.47
C ALA A 204 -6.44 16.59 -30.36
N THR A 205 -5.27 16.94 -29.83
CA THR A 205 -3.99 16.93 -30.53
C THR A 205 -2.97 16.02 -29.85
N ILE A 206 -2.16 15.35 -30.67
CA ILE A 206 -1.03 14.51 -30.26
C ILE A 206 0.10 14.92 -31.20
N VAL A 207 1.17 15.48 -30.67
CA VAL A 207 2.30 15.99 -31.46
C VAL A 207 3.29 14.88 -31.78
N GLY A 208 3.53 13.97 -30.83
CA GLY A 208 4.38 12.80 -31.02
C GLY A 208 3.68 11.61 -31.67
N ASP A 209 4.27 10.43 -31.48
CA ASP A 209 3.75 9.20 -32.06
C ASP A 209 2.54 8.67 -31.27
N LEU A 210 1.54 8.16 -32.00
CA LEU A 210 0.41 7.43 -31.42
C LEU A 210 0.63 5.92 -31.61
N VAL A 211 0.95 5.22 -30.52
CA VAL A 211 1.22 3.78 -30.52
C VAL A 211 0.20 3.06 -29.66
N ARG A 212 -0.63 2.23 -30.29
CA ARG A 212 -1.48 1.27 -29.59
C ARG A 212 -0.79 -0.09 -29.54
N ASN A 213 -0.62 -0.61 -28.34
CA ASN A 213 -0.21 -1.98 -28.11
C ASN A 213 -1.43 -2.82 -27.72
N ASP A 214 -1.51 -4.04 -28.24
CA ASP A 214 -2.50 -5.00 -27.77
C ASP A 214 -2.08 -5.53 -26.39
N PRO A 215 -3.04 -5.86 -25.50
CA PRO A 215 -2.73 -6.49 -24.22
C PRO A 215 -1.89 -7.74 -24.47
N VAL A 216 -0.68 -7.76 -23.91
CA VAL A 216 0.19 -8.94 -23.97
C VAL A 216 -0.45 -10.01 -23.08
N ILE A 217 -1.30 -10.84 -23.67
CA ILE A 217 -1.66 -12.13 -23.08
C ILE A 217 -0.34 -12.90 -23.03
N PRO A 218 0.20 -13.27 -21.85
CA PRO A 218 1.51 -13.89 -21.79
C PRO A 218 1.50 -15.20 -22.58
N GLN A 219 2.03 -15.16 -23.80
CA GLN A 219 2.13 -16.35 -24.65
C GLN A 219 3.40 -17.12 -24.25
N GLY A 220 3.19 -18.18 -23.47
CA GLY A 220 3.84 -19.48 -23.70
C GLY A 220 5.26 -19.74 -23.19
N ASP A 221 6.16 -18.77 -23.06
CA ASP A 221 7.57 -19.11 -22.76
C ASP A 221 8.07 -18.77 -21.34
N SER A 222 7.64 -17.65 -20.74
CA SER A 222 7.91 -17.35 -19.31
C SER A 222 6.99 -18.09 -18.35
N GLN A 223 5.84 -18.60 -18.84
CA GLN A 223 4.87 -19.36 -18.04
C GLN A 223 5.35 -20.76 -17.66
N ARG A 224 6.32 -21.35 -18.40
CA ARG A 224 6.79 -22.73 -18.14
C ARG A 224 7.37 -22.92 -16.75
N PHE A 225 7.90 -21.85 -16.14
CA PHE A 225 8.45 -21.84 -14.79
C PHE A 225 7.72 -20.88 -13.85
N SER A 226 6.58 -20.32 -14.25
CA SER A 226 5.77 -19.44 -13.38
C SER A 226 5.31 -20.16 -12.10
N TRP A 227 5.21 -21.48 -12.13
CA TRP A 227 4.90 -22.29 -10.95
C TRP A 227 6.14 -22.59 -10.09
N LEU A 228 7.35 -22.54 -10.65
CA LEU A 228 8.59 -22.88 -9.92
C LEU A 228 8.92 -21.85 -8.85
N VAL A 229 8.92 -20.56 -9.21
CA VAL A 229 9.26 -19.48 -8.26
C VAL A 229 8.38 -19.52 -7.00
N PRO A 230 7.03 -19.49 -7.09
CA PRO A 230 6.18 -19.55 -5.90
C PRO A 230 6.34 -20.87 -5.15
N SER A 231 6.56 -21.99 -5.85
CA SER A 231 6.79 -23.29 -5.20
C SER A 231 8.10 -23.31 -4.41
N LEU A 232 9.18 -22.73 -4.95
CA LEU A 232 10.46 -22.61 -4.27
C LEU A 232 10.34 -21.67 -3.07
N VAL A 233 9.66 -20.52 -3.22
CA VAL A 233 9.40 -19.60 -2.10
C VAL A 233 8.64 -20.29 -0.98
N LEU A 234 7.58 -21.03 -1.29
CA LEU A 234 6.81 -21.81 -0.31
C LEU A 234 7.67 -22.90 0.35
N LEU A 235 8.46 -23.63 -0.44
CA LEU A 235 9.37 -24.66 0.07
C LEU A 235 10.41 -24.08 1.03
N PHE A 236 11.08 -22.99 0.65
CA PHE A 236 12.06 -22.32 1.51
C PHE A 236 11.40 -21.71 2.74
N SER A 237 10.19 -21.15 2.61
CA SER A 237 9.45 -20.57 3.74
C SER A 237 9.04 -21.63 4.76
N VAL A 238 8.52 -22.77 4.31
CA VAL A 238 8.12 -23.86 5.22
C VAL A 238 9.35 -24.55 5.82
N LEU A 239 10.45 -24.64 5.07
CA LEU A 239 11.72 -25.13 5.58
C LEU A 239 12.32 -24.17 6.62
N ALA A 240 12.25 -22.85 6.40
CA ALA A 240 12.68 -21.85 7.36
C ALA A 240 11.88 -21.97 8.67
N TRP A 241 10.54 -22.08 8.59
CA TRP A 241 9.73 -22.32 9.79
C TRP A 241 10.09 -23.64 10.48
N TYR A 242 10.30 -24.72 9.71
CA TYR A 242 10.75 -26.00 10.26
C TYR A 242 12.09 -25.90 11.01
N LEU A 243 13.05 -25.14 10.47
CA LEU A 243 14.38 -24.93 11.06
C LEU A 243 14.33 -24.01 12.29
N VAL A 244 13.52 -22.95 12.26
CA VAL A 244 13.34 -22.02 13.37
C VAL A 244 12.61 -22.70 14.54
N SER A 245 11.52 -23.43 14.27
CA SER A 245 10.75 -24.09 15.31
C SER A 245 9.98 -25.31 14.79
N ARG A 246 10.68 -26.44 14.73
CA ARG A 246 10.06 -27.76 14.46
C ARG A 246 8.89 -28.06 15.39
N LYS A 247 8.98 -27.64 16.66
CA LYS A 247 7.92 -27.84 17.66
C LYS A 247 6.65 -27.07 17.28
N SER A 248 6.79 -25.79 16.91
CA SER A 248 5.65 -24.97 16.48
C SER A 248 4.94 -25.59 15.28
N LEU A 249 5.70 -25.92 14.22
CA LEU A 249 5.11 -26.51 13.02
C LEU A 249 4.45 -27.87 13.30
N SER A 250 5.07 -28.72 14.14
CA SER A 250 4.47 -30.00 14.56
C SER A 250 3.17 -29.83 15.34
N PHE A 251 3.07 -28.77 16.13
CA PHE A 251 1.90 -28.49 16.94
C PHE A 251 0.74 -27.99 16.08
N VAL A 252 1.01 -27.10 15.12
CA VAL A 252 0.03 -26.65 14.12
C VAL A 252 -0.49 -27.82 13.30
N ILE A 253 0.39 -28.70 12.79
CA ILE A 253 -0.04 -29.90 12.05
C ILE A 253 -0.87 -30.83 12.94
N GLY A 254 -0.44 -31.05 14.19
CA GLY A 254 -1.19 -31.85 15.15
C GLY A 254 -2.59 -31.32 15.40
N ARG A 255 -2.76 -30.00 15.52
CA ARG A 255 -4.07 -29.33 15.65
C ARG A 255 -4.91 -29.45 14.38
N ALA A 256 -4.31 -29.25 13.21
CA ALA A 256 -5.01 -29.33 11.93
C ALA A 256 -5.56 -30.74 11.62
N LEU A 257 -4.86 -31.79 12.06
CA LEU A 257 -5.17 -33.18 11.76
C LEU A 257 -5.96 -33.91 12.85
N VAL A 258 -6.45 -33.19 13.87
CA VAL A 258 -7.41 -33.76 14.81
C VAL A 258 -8.67 -34.16 14.05
N ASN A 259 -9.27 -35.31 14.39
CA ASN A 259 -10.59 -35.74 13.89
C ASN A 259 -11.71 -34.84 14.46
N SER A 260 -11.70 -33.56 14.13
CA SER A 260 -12.66 -32.57 14.59
C SER A 260 -12.79 -31.47 13.53
N PRO A 261 -14.00 -30.99 13.23
CA PRO A 261 -14.19 -29.84 12.32
C PRO A 261 -13.76 -28.51 12.94
N ARG A 262 -13.35 -28.51 14.22
CA ARG A 262 -13.04 -27.28 14.98
C ARG A 262 -11.96 -26.40 14.35
N PRO A 263 -10.77 -26.91 13.96
CA PRO A 263 -9.73 -26.04 13.39
C PRO A 263 -10.22 -25.38 12.10
N PHE A 264 -11.00 -26.08 11.29
CA PHE A 264 -11.61 -25.51 10.10
C PHE A 264 -12.62 -24.39 10.44
N LEU A 265 -13.50 -24.63 11.41
CA LEU A 265 -14.49 -23.62 11.86
C LEU A 265 -13.83 -22.40 12.50
N THR A 266 -12.81 -22.59 13.36
CA THR A 266 -12.04 -21.50 13.97
C THR A 266 -11.37 -20.66 12.87
N GLY A 267 -10.79 -21.30 11.87
CA GLY A 267 -10.19 -20.62 10.72
C GLY A 267 -11.20 -19.80 9.93
N LEU A 268 -12.38 -20.38 9.67
CA LEU A 268 -13.45 -19.71 8.92
C LEU A 268 -13.99 -18.49 9.68
N ILE A 269 -14.23 -18.64 10.99
CA ILE A 269 -14.65 -17.54 11.86
C ILE A 269 -13.57 -16.45 11.89
N THR A 270 -12.29 -16.83 12.03
CA THR A 270 -11.18 -15.87 12.05
C THR A 270 -11.09 -15.11 10.74
N PHE A 271 -11.18 -15.80 9.60
CA PHE A 271 -11.08 -15.20 8.28
C PHE A 271 -12.19 -14.18 8.01
N ILE A 272 -13.42 -14.45 8.45
CA ILE A 272 -14.58 -13.57 8.20
C ILE A 272 -14.67 -12.45 9.25
N PHE A 273 -14.59 -12.78 10.54
CA PHE A 273 -14.89 -11.83 11.61
C PHE A 273 -13.72 -10.89 11.95
N VAL A 274 -12.46 -11.33 11.82
CA VAL A 274 -11.31 -10.48 12.17
C VAL A 274 -11.22 -9.24 11.28
N PRO A 275 -11.36 -9.32 9.94
CA PRO A 275 -11.40 -8.13 9.09
C PRO A 275 -12.54 -7.17 9.44
N VAL A 276 -13.72 -7.70 9.79
CA VAL A 276 -14.86 -6.86 10.22
C VAL A 276 -14.52 -6.14 11.52
N VAL A 277 -13.94 -6.83 12.50
CA VAL A 277 -13.49 -6.22 13.77
C VAL A 277 -12.41 -5.17 13.51
N ILE A 278 -11.44 -5.45 12.64
CA ILE A 278 -10.41 -4.46 12.23
C ILE A 278 -11.07 -3.23 11.60
N GLY A 279 -12.02 -3.43 10.67
CA GLY A 279 -12.78 -2.34 10.06
C GLY A 279 -13.56 -1.51 11.09
N LEU A 280 -14.22 -2.16 12.05
CA LEU A 280 -14.91 -1.48 13.15
C LEU A 280 -13.95 -0.72 14.07
N LEU A 281 -12.75 -1.26 14.32
CA LEU A 281 -11.73 -0.57 15.11
C LEU A 281 -11.25 0.69 14.42
N PHE A 282 -11.10 0.67 13.09
CA PHE A 282 -10.75 1.85 12.29
C PHE A 282 -11.82 2.95 12.32
N VAL A 283 -13.09 2.64 12.62
CA VAL A 283 -14.12 3.67 12.84
C VAL A 283 -13.81 4.51 14.08
N SER A 284 -13.14 3.94 15.08
CA SER A 284 -12.79 4.66 16.31
C SER A 284 -11.35 5.17 16.28
N MET A 285 -11.12 6.38 16.80
CA MET A 285 -9.79 6.98 16.88
C MET A 285 -8.80 6.18 17.73
N ILE A 286 -9.22 5.68 18.90
CA ILE A 286 -8.36 4.85 19.76
C ILE A 286 -8.20 3.45 19.15
N GLY A 287 -9.26 2.93 18.54
CA GLY A 287 -9.24 1.62 17.91
C GLY A 287 -8.39 1.58 16.65
N SER A 288 -8.15 2.67 15.92
CA SER A 288 -7.32 2.66 14.72
C SER A 288 -5.88 2.22 15.01
N PHE A 289 -5.27 2.69 16.11
CA PHE A 289 -3.94 2.22 16.55
C PHE A 289 -3.92 0.71 16.82
N VAL A 290 -4.94 0.22 17.53
CA VAL A 290 -5.12 -1.22 17.80
C VAL A 290 -5.43 -1.98 16.50
N GLY A 291 -6.18 -1.37 15.59
CA GLY A 291 -6.60 -1.89 14.30
C GLY A 291 -5.43 -2.10 13.36
N VAL A 292 -4.48 -1.17 13.30
CA VAL A 292 -3.22 -1.34 12.54
C VAL A 292 -2.41 -2.51 13.10
N VAL A 293 -2.22 -2.58 14.42
CA VAL A 293 -1.49 -3.69 15.04
C VAL A 293 -2.18 -5.03 14.78
N LEU A 294 -3.51 -5.08 14.90
CA LEU A 294 -4.30 -6.27 14.60
C LEU A 294 -4.30 -6.63 13.12
N LEU A 295 -4.28 -5.65 12.21
CA LEU A 295 -4.17 -5.86 10.77
C LEU A 295 -2.82 -6.49 10.43
N LEU A 296 -1.72 -5.93 10.95
CA LEU A 296 -0.38 -6.48 10.75
C LEU A 296 -0.28 -7.91 11.33
N ALA A 297 -0.85 -8.14 12.51
CA ALA A 297 -0.92 -9.48 13.09
C ALA A 297 -1.74 -10.43 12.21
N TYR A 298 -2.92 -10.00 11.73
CA TYR A 298 -3.78 -10.78 10.85
C TYR A 298 -3.09 -11.14 9.54
N LEU A 299 -2.43 -10.18 8.88
CA LEU A 299 -1.65 -10.41 7.66
C LEU A 299 -0.50 -11.40 7.91
N LEU A 300 0.15 -11.31 9.07
CA LEU A 300 1.16 -12.29 9.48
C LEU A 300 0.55 -13.69 9.66
N PHE A 301 -0.62 -13.81 10.29
CA PHE A 301 -1.32 -15.11 10.42
C PHE A 301 -1.73 -15.71 9.08
N ILE A 302 -2.18 -14.88 8.14
CA ILE A 302 -2.46 -15.31 6.76
C ILE A 302 -1.18 -15.75 6.04
N ALA A 303 -0.08 -15.02 6.19
CA ALA A 303 1.20 -15.42 5.61
C ALA A 303 1.67 -16.77 6.19
N LEU A 304 1.56 -16.95 7.50
CA LEU A 304 1.87 -18.23 8.16
C LEU A 304 0.94 -19.36 7.72
N SER A 305 -0.35 -19.09 7.48
CA SER A 305 -1.28 -20.13 7.01
C SER A 305 -0.96 -20.60 5.59
N LEU A 306 -0.57 -19.67 4.70
CA LEU A 306 -0.08 -20.00 3.35
C LEU A 306 1.20 -20.84 3.37
N ILE A 307 2.09 -20.62 4.33
CA ILE A 307 3.30 -21.43 4.49
C ILE A 307 2.96 -22.80 5.10
N GLY A 308 2.14 -22.82 6.15
CA GLY A 308 1.83 -24.03 6.92
C GLY A 308 0.95 -25.03 6.18
N MET A 309 0.11 -24.59 5.24
CA MET A 309 -0.79 -25.46 4.49
C MET A 309 -0.04 -26.56 3.72
N VAL A 310 1.16 -26.25 3.21
CA VAL A 310 2.02 -27.21 2.50
C VAL A 310 2.44 -28.33 3.44
N ALA A 311 2.80 -28.01 4.68
CA ALA A 311 3.18 -29.01 5.67
C ALA A 311 2.01 -29.91 6.08
N ILE A 312 0.80 -29.34 6.25
CA ILE A 312 -0.42 -30.09 6.57
C ILE A 312 -0.80 -31.02 5.41
N LEU A 313 -0.81 -30.50 4.18
CA LEU A 313 -1.08 -31.29 2.98
C LEU A 313 -0.09 -32.45 2.84
N GLY A 314 1.20 -32.18 3.04
CA GLY A 314 2.24 -33.19 3.00
C GLY A 314 2.05 -34.29 4.02
N GLN A 315 1.64 -33.94 5.24
CA GLN A 315 1.33 -34.92 6.29
C GLN A 315 0.05 -35.70 5.98
N LEU A 316 -1.00 -35.07 5.43
CA LEU A 316 -2.22 -35.75 4.98
C LEU A 316 -1.90 -36.81 3.91
N LEU A 317 -1.10 -36.45 2.91
CA LEU A 317 -0.67 -37.36 1.86
C LEU A 317 0.15 -38.52 2.43
N MET A 318 1.10 -38.25 3.33
CA MET A 318 1.88 -39.30 4.00
C MET A 318 1.01 -40.29 4.79
N LEU A 319 -0.03 -39.79 5.47
CA LEU A 319 -1.00 -40.63 6.19
C LEU A 319 -1.87 -41.45 5.23
N ALA A 320 -2.29 -40.88 4.11
CA ALA A 320 -3.06 -41.58 3.08
C ALA A 320 -2.29 -42.76 2.47
N PHE A 321 -0.96 -42.64 2.31
CA PHE A 321 -0.08 -43.73 1.87
C PHE A 321 0.42 -44.63 3.01
N ASN A 322 -0.27 -44.62 4.16
CA ASN A 322 -0.02 -45.47 5.33
C ASN A 322 1.40 -45.36 5.93
N ARG A 323 2.11 -44.25 5.66
CA ARG A 323 3.39 -43.94 6.31
C ARG A 323 3.13 -43.28 7.65
N LYS A 324 3.15 -44.06 8.73
CA LYS A 324 3.08 -43.55 10.10
C LYS A 324 4.38 -42.81 10.47
N SER A 325 4.49 -41.55 10.04
CA SER A 325 5.57 -40.67 10.49
C SER A 325 5.20 -40.05 11.82
N LYS A 326 5.96 -40.37 12.88
CA LYS A 326 5.83 -39.67 14.17
C LYS A 326 6.50 -38.30 14.04
N GLY A 327 5.70 -37.30 13.66
CA GLY A 327 6.11 -35.90 13.58
C GLY A 327 6.44 -35.40 12.18
N VAL A 328 6.71 -34.09 12.07
CA VAL A 328 7.00 -33.43 10.79
C VAL A 328 8.36 -33.92 10.28
N SER A 329 8.34 -34.56 9.12
CA SER A 329 9.54 -35.01 8.40
C SER A 329 9.81 -34.08 7.22
N LEU A 330 11.08 -33.91 6.84
CA LEU A 330 11.45 -33.17 5.63
C LEU A 330 10.75 -33.75 4.38
N LEU A 331 10.57 -35.08 4.37
CA LEU A 331 9.82 -35.75 3.32
C LEU A 331 8.37 -35.27 3.25
N ALA A 332 7.70 -35.06 4.38
CA ALA A 332 6.34 -34.52 4.39
C ALA A 332 6.28 -33.13 3.75
N LEU A 333 7.26 -32.25 4.01
CA LEU A 333 7.30 -30.92 3.39
C LEU A 333 7.46 -31.01 1.87
N VAL A 334 8.35 -31.88 1.39
CA VAL A 334 8.57 -32.12 -0.04
C VAL A 334 7.33 -32.72 -0.70
N VAL A 335 6.71 -33.74 -0.08
CA VAL A 335 5.46 -34.33 -0.57
C VAL A 335 4.33 -33.29 -0.60
N GLY A 336 4.29 -32.41 0.40
CA GLY A 336 3.34 -31.32 0.48
C GLY A 336 3.46 -30.34 -0.67
N ILE A 337 4.69 -29.94 -1.05
CA ILE A 337 4.87 -29.01 -2.16
C ILE A 337 4.50 -29.63 -3.50
N PHE A 338 4.83 -30.91 -3.72
CA PHE A 338 4.38 -31.64 -4.90
C PHE A 338 2.85 -31.75 -4.94
N GLY A 339 2.21 -32.05 -3.80
CA GLY A 339 0.75 -32.04 -3.69
C GLY A 339 0.13 -30.69 -4.01
N PHE A 340 0.72 -29.60 -3.49
CA PHE A 340 0.26 -28.24 -3.76
C PHE A 340 0.36 -27.86 -5.24
N ILE A 341 1.48 -28.21 -5.90
CA ILE A 341 1.66 -27.99 -7.34
C ILE A 341 0.57 -28.74 -8.13
N LEU A 342 0.34 -30.02 -7.81
CA LEU A 342 -0.69 -30.82 -8.48
C LEU A 342 -2.10 -30.25 -8.29
N LEU A 343 -2.43 -29.78 -7.08
CA LEU A 343 -3.71 -29.12 -6.84
C LEU A 343 -3.84 -27.83 -7.64
N SER A 344 -2.77 -27.04 -7.72
CA SER A 344 -2.76 -25.77 -8.47
C SER A 344 -2.91 -25.96 -9.99
N MET A 345 -2.68 -27.18 -10.51
CA MET A 345 -2.93 -27.50 -11.92
C MET A 345 -4.40 -27.79 -12.23
N LEU A 346 -5.26 -27.99 -11.22
CA LEU A 346 -6.68 -28.24 -11.39
C LEU A 346 -7.46 -26.91 -11.39
N PRO A 347 -8.03 -26.47 -12.52
CA PRO A 347 -8.79 -25.22 -12.58
C PRO A 347 -10.00 -25.26 -11.64
N THR A 348 -10.26 -24.17 -10.94
CA THR A 348 -11.41 -23.97 -10.02
C THR A 348 -11.41 -24.87 -8.76
N ILE A 349 -11.29 -26.19 -8.91
CA ILE A 349 -11.33 -27.16 -7.81
C ILE A 349 -10.05 -27.07 -6.96
N GLY A 350 -8.90 -26.90 -7.62
CA GLY A 350 -7.61 -26.74 -6.95
C GLY A 350 -7.59 -25.56 -6.00
N GLU A 351 -8.05 -24.41 -6.48
CA GLU A 351 -8.15 -23.17 -5.71
C GLU A 351 -9.06 -23.30 -4.50
N LEU A 352 -10.22 -23.97 -4.65
CA LEU A 352 -11.14 -24.22 -3.54
C LEU A 352 -10.51 -25.12 -2.46
N ILE A 353 -9.78 -26.16 -2.86
CA ILE A 353 -9.09 -27.05 -1.91
C ILE A 353 -7.96 -26.30 -1.21
N VAL A 354 -7.16 -25.52 -1.96
CA VAL A 354 -6.08 -24.69 -1.39
C VAL A 354 -6.66 -23.67 -0.41
N PHE A 355 -7.76 -23.02 -0.74
CA PHE A 355 -8.46 -22.11 0.15
C PHE A 355 -8.94 -22.82 1.42
N ALA A 356 -9.57 -23.99 1.30
CA ALA A 356 -10.00 -24.79 2.45
C ALA A 356 -8.82 -25.22 3.34
N LEU A 357 -7.67 -25.57 2.75
CA LEU A 357 -6.44 -25.90 3.48
C LEU A 357 -5.84 -24.67 4.17
N MET A 358 -5.87 -23.51 3.55
CA MET A 358 -5.44 -22.25 4.16
C MET A 358 -6.31 -21.92 5.38
N ILE A 359 -7.63 -22.04 5.26
CA ILE A 359 -8.58 -21.85 6.37
C ILE A 359 -8.32 -22.86 7.49
N LEU A 360 -8.12 -24.14 7.17
CA LEU A 360 -7.77 -25.17 8.15
C LEU A 360 -6.47 -24.83 8.89
N THR A 361 -5.46 -24.35 8.16
CA THR A 361 -4.16 -23.98 8.72
C THR A 361 -4.27 -22.76 9.62
N LEU A 362 -5.02 -21.73 9.19
CA LEU A 362 -5.27 -20.53 9.96
C LEU A 362 -5.89 -20.87 11.31
N GLY A 363 -6.95 -21.68 11.31
CA GLY A 363 -7.59 -22.07 12.56
C GLY A 363 -6.72 -23.00 13.42
N ALA A 364 -5.90 -23.86 12.83
CA ALA A 364 -4.92 -24.65 13.57
C ALA A 364 -3.86 -23.77 14.25
N ILE A 365 -3.43 -22.69 13.61
CA ILE A 365 -2.52 -21.71 14.23
C ILE A 365 -3.21 -20.98 15.38
N VAL A 366 -4.46 -20.51 15.20
CA VAL A 366 -5.23 -19.85 16.27
C VAL A 366 -5.47 -20.80 17.46
N ASP A 367 -5.85 -22.04 17.21
CA ASP A 367 -6.04 -23.08 18.23
C ASP A 367 -4.72 -23.40 18.96
N SER A 368 -3.59 -23.32 18.25
CA SER A 368 -2.27 -23.57 18.82
C SER A 368 -1.84 -22.49 19.85
N ILE A 369 -2.30 -21.26 19.67
CA ILE A 369 -1.99 -20.15 20.59
C ILE A 369 -2.95 -20.18 21.78
N THR A 370 -4.22 -20.43 21.53
CA THR A 370 -5.26 -20.39 22.57
C THR A 370 -5.22 -21.59 23.53
N ARG A 371 -4.61 -22.72 23.11
CA ARG A 371 -4.57 -23.95 23.91
C ARG A 371 -3.15 -24.51 23.96
N THR A 372 -2.43 -24.16 25.01
CA THR A 372 -1.05 -24.61 25.29
C THR A 372 -0.94 -26.06 25.75
N ASN A 373 -2.04 -26.75 26.06
CA ASN A 373 -1.99 -28.14 26.52
C ASN A 373 -2.16 -29.15 25.35
N PRO A 374 -1.21 -30.08 25.19
CA PRO A 374 -1.43 -31.29 24.42
C PRO A 374 -2.34 -32.22 25.23
N GLU A 375 -3.44 -32.68 24.63
CA GLU A 375 -4.04 -33.96 25.05
C GLU A 375 -3.33 -35.09 24.33
#